data_AF-A0A9C9BZY4-F1
#
_entry.id   AF-A0A9C9BZY4-F1
#
_cell.length_a   1.000
_cell.length_b   1.000
_cell.length_c   1.000
_cell.angle_alpha   90.00
_cell.angle_beta   90.00
_cell.angle_gamma   90.00
#
_symmetry.space_group_name_H-M   'P 1'
#
loop_
_entity.id
_entity.type
_entity.pdbx_description
1 polymer ?
#
loop_
_entity_poly.entity_id
_entity_poly.type
_entity_poly.pdbx_seq_one_letter_code
_entity_poly.pdbx_strand_id
1 'polypeptide(L)'
;MITSHTNRTINRVDQTRKHIVTLLVFMLLLTAGVTAAGAGQHELTSVSAENTFKVFKTNVCLNEDQLDFGREIIRGLNYNAQRAFRKICLLPGIDFAASRESWAVLLETPLSFEQVLAFEEWSDLDGVDIPLALQALPEIAGLSYEAGRAFRSYLLLPGISPRYSLKTIPLLNGLKDANNRAVQGFMSIHDMDAAKALDGMITLARLIDHQARAAGSYAGISDMNTETMLDTLPLLRQLRQEDAWNAYNLFKQPGMTRVDGWLWIIRYFALPPLVQEAQYYRQDDEHKKALLQAFYSGGEELIWKINNLHAITDRFGFEIAQAQLRRQTKKQLYARFKKLSNQTRFVYGKKFYPAWTTNNKSAMISTLRKATAADRRQTARDLSSANIYALLSQGSELYDSSFRDILVPILKKRIVTNHNGDLLAFIRAIDPDNMLVSSFIVSLAQKGKLTTFFPDDENSQKQILKLVAASAFTNEDSILLFSATFVHLLKVLQPEARTYLIDKMSQEADKNASTFSRLISVILQYYMREYPELLS
;
A
#
# COMPACT_ATOMS: atom_id res chain seq x y z
N MET A 1 50.13 42.29 3.81
CA MET A 1 50.37 40.83 3.64
C MET A 1 50.88 40.30 4.96
N ILE A 2 50.48 39.08 5.36
CA ILE A 2 50.61 38.47 6.71
C ILE A 2 49.44 38.83 7.65
N THR A 3 48.23 38.35 7.35
CA THR A 3 47.13 38.18 8.34
C THR A 3 46.05 37.16 7.88
N SER A 4 46.27 36.35 6.84
CA SER A 4 45.24 35.40 6.35
C SER A 4 45.56 33.92 6.52
N HIS A 5 46.72 33.54 7.06
CA HIS A 5 47.12 32.12 7.16
C HIS A 5 46.91 31.46 8.53
N THR A 6 46.68 32.21 9.60
CA THR A 6 46.51 31.64 10.96
C THR A 6 45.07 31.21 11.27
N ASN A 7 44.05 31.86 10.69
CA ASN A 7 42.64 31.54 10.95
C ASN A 7 42.10 30.31 10.20
N ARG A 8 42.78 29.85 9.14
CA ARG A 8 42.37 28.62 8.41
C ARG A 8 42.82 27.33 9.09
N THR A 9 43.84 27.38 9.94
CA THR A 9 44.40 26.19 10.60
C THR A 9 43.66 25.84 11.89
N ILE A 10 43.17 26.85 12.62
CA ILE A 10 42.42 26.66 13.88
C ILE A 10 41.02 26.08 13.61
N ASN A 11 40.31 26.57 12.60
CA ASN A 11 38.98 26.05 12.22
C ASN A 11 39.01 24.60 11.70
N ARG A 12 40.12 24.17 11.12
CA ARG A 12 40.28 22.79 10.61
C ARG A 12 40.51 21.78 11.73
N VAL A 13 41.22 22.16 12.79
CA VAL A 13 41.45 21.29 13.97
C VAL A 13 40.14 21.10 14.76
N ASP A 14 39.31 22.13 14.87
CA ASP A 14 38.03 22.07 15.60
C ASP A 14 36.93 21.29 14.86
N GLN A 15 36.89 21.36 13.52
CA GLN A 15 36.00 20.51 12.71
C GLN A 15 36.40 19.03 12.78
N THR A 16 37.70 18.74 12.81
CA THR A 16 38.21 17.36 12.89
C THR A 16 37.96 16.75 14.27
N ARG A 17 38.09 17.54 15.35
CA ARG A 17 37.71 17.12 16.71
C ARG A 17 36.21 16.87 16.85
N LYS A 18 35.37 17.75 16.28
CA LYS A 18 33.90 17.54 16.28
C LYS A 18 33.53 16.26 15.53
N HIS A 19 34.14 15.99 14.37
CA HIS A 19 33.87 14.75 13.63
C HIS A 19 34.34 13.49 14.38
N ILE A 20 35.50 13.52 15.05
CA ILE A 20 36.00 12.39 15.84
C ILE A 20 35.10 12.13 17.06
N VAL A 21 34.63 13.18 17.75
CA VAL A 21 33.71 13.06 18.89
C VAL A 21 32.35 12.55 18.44
N THR A 22 31.80 13.02 17.32
CA THR A 22 30.52 12.51 16.78
C THR A 22 30.64 11.06 16.31
N LEU A 23 31.78 10.66 15.73
CA LEU A 23 32.02 9.26 15.34
C LEU A 23 32.19 8.34 16.56
N LEU A 24 32.82 8.82 17.63
CA LEU A 24 32.97 8.10 18.90
C LEU A 24 31.63 7.94 19.63
N VAL A 25 30.78 8.98 19.65
CA VAL A 25 29.43 8.91 20.22
C VAL A 25 28.53 7.99 19.40
N PHE A 26 28.64 8.00 18.07
CA PHE A 26 27.89 7.08 17.20
C PHE A 26 28.35 5.63 17.34
N MET A 27 29.67 5.38 17.49
CA MET A 27 30.19 4.05 17.83
C MET A 27 29.77 3.60 19.24
N LEU A 28 29.76 4.49 20.24
CA LEU A 28 29.30 4.17 21.59
C LEU A 28 27.79 3.88 21.65
N LEU A 29 26.98 4.57 20.84
CA LEU A 29 25.55 4.28 20.72
C LEU A 29 25.26 2.98 19.96
N LEU A 30 26.10 2.64 18.97
CA LEU A 30 26.03 1.35 18.26
C LEU A 30 26.48 0.18 19.15
N THR A 31 27.47 0.36 20.04
CA THR A 31 27.90 -0.69 20.97
C THR A 31 26.98 -0.81 22.18
N ALA A 32 26.42 0.29 22.69
CA ALA A 32 25.44 0.28 23.78
C ALA A 32 24.10 -0.35 23.37
N GLY A 33 23.68 -0.18 22.11
CA GLY A 33 22.49 -0.86 21.57
C GLY A 33 22.66 -2.38 21.42
N VAL A 34 23.88 -2.84 21.16
CA VAL A 34 24.19 -4.28 21.00
C VAL A 34 24.34 -4.99 22.36
N THR A 35 24.87 -4.31 23.38
CA THR A 35 24.98 -4.89 24.73
C THR A 35 23.67 -4.87 25.51
N ALA A 36 22.84 -3.82 25.37
CA ALA A 36 21.52 -3.76 26.01
C ALA A 36 20.52 -4.75 25.38
N ALA A 37 20.55 -4.93 24.05
CA ALA A 37 19.75 -5.95 23.38
C ALA A 37 20.18 -7.37 23.78
N GLY A 38 21.50 -7.63 23.87
CA GLY A 38 22.03 -8.92 24.34
C GLY A 38 21.73 -9.23 25.81
N ALA A 39 21.80 -8.23 26.70
CA ALA A 39 21.47 -8.37 28.11
C ALA A 39 19.97 -8.60 28.34
N GLY A 40 19.10 -7.84 27.66
CA GLY A 40 17.65 -8.03 27.72
C GLY A 40 17.20 -9.38 27.15
N GLN A 41 17.87 -9.86 26.09
CA GLN A 41 17.60 -11.16 25.50
C GLN A 41 18.08 -12.33 26.38
N HIS A 42 19.22 -12.16 27.10
CA HIS A 42 19.69 -13.10 28.11
C HIS A 42 18.76 -13.18 29.33
N GLU A 43 18.26 -12.05 29.82
CA GLU A 43 17.35 -11.97 30.97
C GLU A 43 15.95 -12.54 30.63
N LEU A 44 15.43 -12.25 29.43
CA LEU A 44 14.18 -12.85 28.94
C LEU A 44 14.29 -14.37 28.80
N THR A 45 15.44 -14.87 28.36
CA THR A 45 15.67 -16.31 28.16
C THR A 45 15.84 -17.03 29.51
N SER A 46 16.46 -16.41 30.52
CA SER A 46 16.62 -17.00 31.86
C SER A 46 15.28 -17.06 32.62
N VAL A 47 14.48 -16.00 32.56
CA VAL A 47 13.13 -15.98 33.16
C VAL A 47 12.20 -16.97 32.45
N SER A 48 12.27 -17.05 31.12
CA SER A 48 11.48 -18.01 30.35
C SER A 48 11.87 -19.46 30.67
N ALA A 49 13.17 -19.77 30.80
CA ALA A 49 13.66 -21.09 31.17
C ALA A 49 13.14 -21.52 32.55
N GLU A 50 13.18 -20.61 33.54
CA GLU A 50 12.66 -20.88 34.88
C GLU A 50 11.15 -21.13 34.86
N ASN A 51 10.39 -20.34 34.09
CA ASN A 51 8.95 -20.55 33.93
C ASN A 51 8.62 -21.87 33.23
N THR A 52 9.41 -22.27 32.21
CA THR A 52 9.24 -23.56 31.55
C THR A 52 9.59 -24.71 32.50
N PHE A 53 10.66 -24.59 33.29
CA PHE A 53 11.02 -25.61 34.28
C PHE A 53 9.95 -25.76 35.37
N LYS A 54 9.33 -24.65 35.81
CA LYS A 54 8.21 -24.68 36.75
C LYS A 54 6.99 -25.45 36.24
N VAL A 55 6.79 -25.52 34.93
CA VAL A 55 5.72 -26.32 34.31
C VAL A 55 6.19 -27.77 34.11
N PHE A 56 7.43 -27.98 33.66
CA PHE A 56 7.99 -29.33 33.50
C PHE A 56 7.97 -30.15 34.81
N LYS A 57 8.30 -29.52 35.95
CA LYS A 57 8.28 -30.21 37.26
C LYS A 57 6.90 -30.72 37.70
N THR A 58 5.82 -30.27 37.05
CA THR A 58 4.46 -30.76 37.36
C THR A 58 4.10 -32.03 36.59
N ASN A 59 4.97 -32.50 35.69
CA ASN A 59 4.78 -33.76 34.95
C ASN A 59 4.81 -34.94 35.92
N VAL A 60 4.03 -35.97 35.60
CA VAL A 60 3.81 -37.12 36.47
C VAL A 60 5.07 -37.99 36.58
N CYS A 61 5.39 -38.46 37.80
CA CYS A 61 6.42 -39.46 38.09
C CYS A 61 7.88 -39.08 37.71
N LEU A 62 8.27 -37.80 37.77
CA LEU A 62 9.67 -37.39 37.61
C LEU A 62 10.51 -37.67 38.88
N ASN A 63 11.70 -38.25 38.71
CA ASN A 63 12.70 -38.39 39.78
C ASN A 63 13.73 -37.24 39.78
N GLU A 64 14.60 -37.17 40.79
CA GLU A 64 15.58 -36.07 40.93
C GLU A 64 16.56 -35.99 39.76
N ASP A 65 17.13 -37.11 39.31
CA ASP A 65 18.04 -37.16 38.16
C ASP A 65 17.37 -36.64 36.87
N GLN A 66 16.09 -36.97 36.67
CA GLN A 66 15.29 -36.52 35.53
C GLN A 66 14.98 -35.02 35.60
N LEU A 67 14.75 -34.49 36.81
CA LEU A 67 14.54 -33.06 37.03
C LEU A 67 15.81 -32.27 36.75
N ASP A 68 16.96 -32.73 37.23
CA ASP A 68 18.25 -32.08 36.99
C ASP A 68 18.64 -32.13 35.51
N PHE A 69 18.45 -33.28 34.86
CA PHE A 69 18.66 -33.40 33.42
C PHE A 69 17.76 -32.45 32.63
N GLY A 70 16.45 -32.42 32.93
CA GLY A 70 15.50 -31.53 32.27
C GLY A 70 15.82 -30.05 32.47
N ARG A 71 16.29 -29.66 33.67
CA ARG A 71 16.70 -28.28 33.98
C ARG A 71 17.83 -27.81 33.05
N GLU A 72 18.84 -28.64 32.85
CA GLU A 72 19.98 -28.31 31.99
C GLU A 72 19.57 -28.22 30.51
N ILE A 73 18.74 -29.16 30.02
CA ILE A 73 18.24 -29.10 28.65
C ILE A 73 17.39 -27.84 28.41
N ILE A 74 16.46 -27.52 29.32
CA ILE A 74 15.58 -26.33 29.19
C ILE A 74 16.38 -25.03 29.15
N ARG A 75 17.47 -24.93 29.93
CA ARG A 75 18.39 -23.78 29.87
C ARG A 75 19.10 -23.65 28.52
N GLY A 76 19.38 -24.79 27.88
CA GLY A 76 19.99 -24.84 26.54
C GLY A 76 19.04 -24.57 25.38
N LEU A 77 17.72 -24.67 25.59
CA LEU A 77 16.72 -24.34 24.57
C LEU A 77 16.67 -22.82 24.33
N ASN A 78 16.50 -22.42 23.07
CA ASN A 78 16.20 -21.01 22.76
C ASN A 78 14.80 -20.62 23.26
N TYR A 79 14.54 -19.31 23.39
CA TYR A 79 13.29 -18.77 23.91
C TYR A 79 12.01 -19.36 23.27
N ASN A 80 12.02 -19.53 21.94
CA ASN A 80 10.87 -20.05 21.20
C ASN A 80 10.64 -21.55 21.47
N ALA A 81 11.73 -22.33 21.51
CA ALA A 81 11.69 -23.74 21.89
C ALA A 81 11.24 -23.93 23.35
N GLN A 82 11.67 -23.06 24.28
CA GLN A 82 11.20 -23.08 25.67
C GLN A 82 9.69 -22.83 25.79
N ARG A 83 9.12 -21.96 24.96
CA ARG A 83 7.67 -21.70 24.91
C ARG A 83 6.89 -22.87 24.33
N ALA A 84 7.33 -23.41 23.19
CA ALA A 84 6.71 -24.58 22.60
C ALA A 84 6.76 -25.78 23.55
N PHE A 85 7.92 -26.04 24.17
CA PHE A 85 8.06 -27.10 25.18
C PHE A 85 7.12 -26.90 26.37
N ARG A 86 6.96 -25.65 26.85
CA ARG A 86 6.03 -25.34 27.94
C ARG A 86 4.60 -25.75 27.61
N LYS A 87 4.13 -25.56 26.37
CA LYS A 87 2.82 -26.05 25.93
C LYS A 87 2.76 -27.57 25.86
N ILE A 88 3.81 -28.22 25.36
CA ILE A 88 3.87 -29.68 25.29
C ILE A 88 3.75 -30.30 26.69
N CYS A 89 4.38 -29.70 27.71
CA CYS A 89 4.24 -30.14 29.10
C CYS A 89 2.81 -30.07 29.66
N LEU A 90 1.89 -29.35 29.01
CA LEU A 90 0.49 -29.25 29.43
C LEU A 90 -0.41 -30.27 28.73
N LEU A 91 0.11 -31.01 27.74
CA LEU A 91 -0.69 -31.96 26.96
C LEU A 91 -0.90 -33.28 27.70
N PRO A 92 -2.02 -33.97 27.44
CA PRO A 92 -2.30 -35.29 28.01
C PRO A 92 -1.22 -36.31 27.65
N GLY A 93 -0.81 -37.12 28.64
CA GLY A 93 0.14 -38.20 28.42
C GLY A 93 1.62 -37.80 28.42
N ILE A 94 1.96 -36.59 28.88
CA ILE A 94 3.35 -36.18 29.06
C ILE A 94 4.03 -37.00 30.17
N ASP A 95 5.20 -37.55 29.84
CA ASP A 95 6.14 -38.18 30.77
C ASP A 95 7.58 -37.75 30.42
N PHE A 96 8.57 -38.35 31.10
CA PHE A 96 9.98 -38.04 30.83
C PHE A 96 10.46 -38.50 29.46
N ALA A 97 9.97 -39.62 28.93
CA ALA A 97 10.37 -40.13 27.62
C ALA A 97 9.83 -39.21 26.51
N ALA A 98 8.55 -38.86 26.58
CA ALA A 98 7.92 -37.86 25.74
C ALA A 98 8.62 -36.49 25.82
N SER A 99 9.06 -36.08 27.02
CA SER A 99 9.82 -34.84 27.19
C SER A 99 11.15 -34.88 26.44
N ARG A 100 11.87 -36.01 26.49
CA ARG A 100 13.12 -36.19 25.74
C ARG A 100 12.92 -36.16 24.23
N GLU A 101 11.87 -36.80 23.73
CA GLU A 101 11.51 -36.75 22.31
C GLU A 101 11.16 -35.32 21.88
N SER A 102 10.41 -34.60 22.70
CA SER A 102 10.07 -33.18 22.47
C SER A 102 11.32 -32.30 22.36
N TRP A 103 12.30 -32.49 23.25
CA TRP A 103 13.56 -31.73 23.19
C TRP A 103 14.34 -32.02 21.91
N ALA A 104 14.43 -33.29 21.50
CA ALA A 104 15.10 -33.66 20.26
C ALA A 104 14.46 -32.95 19.05
N VAL A 105 13.12 -33.01 18.93
CA VAL A 105 12.41 -32.34 17.81
C VAL A 105 12.59 -30.83 17.85
N LEU A 106 12.50 -30.19 19.03
CA LEU A 106 12.64 -28.74 19.18
C LEU A 106 14.06 -28.21 18.93
N LEU A 107 15.07 -29.04 19.19
CA LEU A 107 16.47 -28.71 18.85
C LEU A 107 16.72 -28.77 17.35
N GLU A 108 16.05 -29.68 16.64
CA GLU A 108 16.17 -29.85 15.19
C GLU A 108 15.23 -28.93 14.39
N THR A 109 14.17 -28.43 15.03
CA THR A 109 13.11 -27.64 14.38
C THR A 109 13.08 -26.21 14.93
N PRO A 110 13.93 -25.30 14.44
CA PRO A 110 13.94 -23.92 14.91
C PRO A 110 12.64 -23.21 14.52
N LEU A 111 11.89 -22.74 15.51
CA LEU A 111 10.64 -22.00 15.31
C LEU A 111 10.90 -20.49 15.34
N SER A 112 10.28 -19.77 14.41
CA SER A 112 10.10 -18.32 14.50
C SER A 112 9.02 -17.97 15.53
N PHE A 113 8.95 -16.70 15.93
CA PHE A 113 7.95 -16.24 16.90
C PHE A 113 6.51 -16.52 16.44
N GLU A 114 6.19 -16.25 15.18
CA GLU A 114 4.85 -16.49 14.62
C GLU A 114 4.50 -17.98 14.62
N GLN A 115 5.47 -18.85 14.32
CA GLN A 115 5.26 -20.30 14.32
C GLN A 115 5.05 -20.84 15.74
N VAL A 116 5.70 -20.27 16.75
CA VAL A 116 5.40 -20.60 18.16
C VAL A 116 3.99 -20.17 18.52
N LEU A 117 3.54 -18.98 18.15
CA LEU A 117 2.16 -18.55 18.41
C LEU A 117 1.15 -19.48 17.75
N ALA A 118 1.41 -19.89 16.51
CA ALA A 118 0.59 -20.86 15.78
C ALA A 118 0.56 -22.23 16.48
N PHE A 119 1.71 -22.70 16.96
CA PHE A 119 1.79 -23.95 17.73
C PHE A 119 1.03 -23.86 19.04
N GLU A 120 1.18 -22.76 19.79
CA GLU A 120 0.50 -22.54 21.07
C GLU A 120 -1.03 -22.58 20.90
N GLU A 121 -1.58 -21.82 19.94
CA GLU A 121 -3.02 -21.81 19.66
C GLU A 121 -3.53 -23.15 19.12
N TRP A 122 -2.76 -23.81 18.26
CA TRP A 122 -3.14 -25.12 17.73
C TRP A 122 -3.12 -26.19 18.82
N SER A 123 -2.17 -26.14 19.74
CA SER A 123 -2.04 -27.09 20.85
C SER A 123 -3.15 -26.97 21.88
N ASP A 124 -3.83 -25.82 21.93
CA ASP A 124 -4.96 -25.56 22.82
C ASP A 124 -6.29 -26.15 22.27
N LEU A 125 -6.28 -26.75 21.07
CA LEU A 125 -7.45 -27.42 20.50
C LEU A 125 -7.74 -28.76 21.20
N ASP A 126 -9.03 -29.06 21.36
CA ASP A 126 -9.48 -30.34 21.91
C ASP A 126 -9.00 -31.53 21.08
N GLY A 127 -8.44 -32.54 21.76
CA GLY A 127 -7.95 -33.77 21.14
C GLY A 127 -6.50 -33.72 20.66
N VAL A 128 -5.73 -32.69 21.03
CA VAL A 128 -4.27 -32.69 20.88
C VAL A 128 -3.61 -33.51 22.00
N ASP A 129 -2.81 -34.50 21.61
CA ASP A 129 -1.96 -35.30 22.48
C ASP A 129 -0.48 -35.13 22.13
N ILE A 130 0.42 -35.73 22.92
CA ILE A 130 1.86 -35.65 22.69
C ILE A 130 2.26 -36.15 21.29
N PRO A 131 1.87 -37.36 20.83
CA PRO A 131 2.25 -37.83 19.49
C PRO A 131 1.83 -36.87 18.38
N LEU A 132 0.61 -36.32 18.46
CA LEU A 132 0.12 -35.37 17.46
C LEU A 132 0.88 -34.04 17.53
N ALA A 133 1.22 -33.55 18.72
CA ALA A 133 1.99 -32.33 18.88
C ALA A 133 3.42 -32.45 18.31
N LEU A 134 4.09 -33.59 18.54
CA LEU A 134 5.41 -33.86 17.95
C LEU A 134 5.36 -33.95 16.43
N GLN A 135 4.30 -34.54 15.87
CA GLN A 135 4.06 -34.56 14.42
C GLN A 135 3.80 -33.16 13.86
N ALA A 136 3.09 -32.31 14.60
CA ALA A 136 2.70 -30.97 14.15
C ALA A 136 3.87 -29.98 14.11
N LEU A 137 4.89 -30.15 14.97
CA LEU A 137 6.01 -29.22 15.08
C LEU A 137 6.73 -28.97 13.73
N PRO A 138 7.16 -30.00 12.97
CA PRO A 138 7.73 -29.78 11.63
C PRO A 138 6.77 -29.12 10.64
N GLU A 139 5.48 -29.44 10.70
CA GLU A 139 4.47 -28.86 9.79
C GLU A 139 4.30 -27.36 10.05
N ILE A 140 4.15 -26.97 11.33
CA ILE A 140 4.00 -25.58 11.76
C ILE A 140 5.28 -24.79 11.53
N ALA A 141 6.46 -25.40 11.70
CA ALA A 141 7.74 -24.80 11.35
C ALA A 141 7.88 -24.46 9.85
N GLY A 142 7.08 -25.10 9.00
CA GLY A 142 7.00 -24.80 7.57
C GLY A 142 6.22 -23.54 7.23
N LEU A 143 5.47 -22.93 8.16
CA LEU A 143 4.64 -21.75 7.90
C LEU A 143 5.49 -20.50 7.61
N SER A 144 5.22 -19.84 6.50
CA SER A 144 5.67 -18.46 6.27
C SER A 144 4.96 -17.49 7.23
N TYR A 145 5.50 -16.27 7.38
CA TYR A 145 4.96 -15.28 8.33
C TYR A 145 3.46 -14.98 8.12
N GLU A 146 3.04 -14.63 6.89
CA GLU A 146 1.64 -14.32 6.61
C GLU A 146 0.75 -15.58 6.61
N ALA A 147 1.29 -16.73 6.21
CA ALA A 147 0.57 -18.01 6.31
C ALA A 147 0.32 -18.40 7.78
N GLY A 148 1.28 -18.14 8.68
CA GLY A 148 1.14 -18.39 10.11
C GLY A 148 0.01 -17.56 10.72
N ARG A 149 -0.06 -16.27 10.38
CA ARG A 149 -1.16 -15.39 10.83
C ARG A 149 -2.53 -15.84 10.28
N ALA A 150 -2.59 -16.25 9.02
CA ALA A 150 -3.81 -16.80 8.43
C ALA A 150 -4.21 -18.13 9.07
N PHE A 151 -3.24 -19.00 9.34
CA PHE A 151 -3.46 -20.29 10.01
C PHE A 151 -4.03 -20.07 11.41
N ARG A 152 -3.46 -19.17 12.20
CA ARG A 152 -3.99 -18.78 13.51
C ARG A 152 -5.42 -18.27 13.45
N SER A 153 -5.73 -17.42 12.47
CA SER A 153 -7.11 -16.95 12.25
C SER A 153 -8.07 -18.12 11.95
N TYR A 154 -7.59 -19.14 11.23
CA TYR A 154 -8.37 -20.36 10.97
C TYR A 154 -8.61 -21.20 12.24
N LEU A 155 -7.63 -21.30 13.14
CA LEU A 155 -7.73 -22.08 14.38
C LEU A 155 -8.81 -21.56 15.33
N LEU A 156 -9.14 -20.27 15.25
CA LEU A 156 -10.16 -19.63 16.09
C LEU A 156 -11.60 -19.93 15.63
N LEU A 157 -11.78 -20.59 14.48
CA LEU A 157 -13.11 -20.84 13.93
C LEU A 157 -13.81 -22.01 14.63
N PRO A 158 -15.15 -21.94 14.77
CA PRO A 158 -15.95 -23.10 15.18
C PRO A 158 -15.78 -24.28 14.22
N GLY A 159 -15.76 -25.49 14.77
CA GLY A 159 -15.70 -26.74 13.99
C GLY A 159 -14.30 -27.14 13.54
N ILE A 160 -13.25 -26.52 14.07
CA ILE A 160 -11.86 -26.90 13.79
C ILE A 160 -11.52 -28.24 14.45
N SER A 161 -10.81 -29.08 13.69
CA SER A 161 -10.20 -30.31 14.18
C SER A 161 -8.68 -30.21 14.08
N PRO A 162 -7.91 -30.60 15.12
CA PRO A 162 -6.45 -30.44 15.13
C PRO A 162 -5.75 -31.12 13.94
N ARG A 163 -6.19 -32.33 13.55
CA ARG A 163 -5.58 -33.07 12.43
C ARG A 163 -5.93 -32.47 11.07
N TYR A 164 -7.14 -31.93 10.93
CA TYR A 164 -7.57 -31.33 9.67
C TYR A 164 -7.03 -29.90 9.49
N SER A 165 -6.81 -29.16 10.59
CA SER A 165 -6.21 -27.83 10.50
C SER A 165 -4.79 -27.89 9.94
N LEU A 166 -3.95 -28.82 10.39
CA LEU A 166 -2.59 -28.99 9.86
C LEU A 166 -2.56 -29.19 8.32
N LYS A 167 -3.56 -29.89 7.76
CA LYS A 167 -3.69 -30.08 6.31
C LYS A 167 -3.93 -28.79 5.51
N THR A 168 -4.25 -27.68 6.17
CA THR A 168 -4.40 -26.35 5.54
C THR A 168 -3.07 -25.62 5.40
N ILE A 169 -2.01 -26.02 6.12
CA ILE A 169 -0.70 -25.36 6.08
C ILE A 169 -0.13 -25.31 4.64
N PRO A 170 -0.12 -26.40 3.85
CA PRO A 170 0.37 -26.34 2.47
C PRO A 170 -0.44 -25.38 1.59
N LEU A 171 -1.76 -25.29 1.81
CA LEU A 171 -2.62 -24.35 1.08
C LEU A 171 -2.22 -22.92 1.38
N LEU A 172 -2.12 -22.55 2.67
CA LEU A 172 -1.77 -21.20 3.12
C LEU A 172 -0.36 -20.78 2.70
N ASN A 173 0.61 -21.70 2.74
CA ASN A 173 1.96 -21.45 2.24
C ASN A 173 2.03 -21.28 0.71
N GLY A 174 1.07 -21.85 -0.02
CA GLY A 174 0.92 -21.64 -1.46
C GLY A 174 0.34 -20.26 -1.82
N LEU A 175 -0.25 -19.55 -0.86
CA LEU A 175 -0.83 -18.23 -1.06
C LEU A 175 0.23 -17.13 -1.03
N LYS A 176 -0.02 -16.05 -1.78
CA LYS A 176 0.77 -14.82 -1.64
C LYS A 176 0.34 -14.06 -0.38
N ASP A 177 1.20 -13.18 0.11
CA ASP A 177 0.95 -12.35 1.29
C ASP A 177 -0.39 -11.60 1.24
N ALA A 178 -0.74 -10.98 0.11
CA ALA A 178 -2.02 -10.29 -0.03
C ALA A 178 -3.23 -11.24 0.11
N ASN A 179 -3.12 -12.47 -0.41
CA ASN A 179 -4.14 -13.48 -0.29
C ASN A 179 -4.23 -14.00 1.16
N ASN A 180 -3.11 -14.23 1.84
CA ASN A 180 -3.09 -14.61 3.26
C ASN A 180 -3.70 -13.52 4.16
N ARG A 181 -3.45 -12.24 3.87
CA ARG A 181 -4.11 -11.12 4.57
C ARG A 181 -5.62 -11.05 4.29
N ALA A 182 -6.03 -11.34 3.06
CA ALA A 182 -7.45 -11.43 2.71
C ALA A 182 -8.13 -12.59 3.45
N VAL A 183 -7.44 -13.73 3.58
CA VAL A 183 -7.89 -14.88 4.37
C VAL A 183 -8.08 -14.51 5.84
N GLN A 184 -7.15 -13.77 6.45
CA GLN A 184 -7.31 -13.28 7.82
C GLN A 184 -8.59 -12.45 7.98
N GLY A 185 -8.83 -11.48 7.09
CA GLY A 185 -10.06 -10.66 7.13
C GLY A 185 -11.33 -11.48 6.88
N PHE A 186 -11.29 -12.43 5.96
CA PHE A 186 -12.38 -13.35 5.66
C PHE A 186 -12.76 -14.23 6.85
N MET A 187 -11.77 -14.75 7.59
CA MET A 187 -11.99 -15.60 8.76
C MET A 187 -12.50 -14.81 9.97
N SER A 188 -12.28 -13.50 10.02
CA SER A 188 -12.77 -12.62 11.11
C SER A 188 -14.27 -12.29 11.02
N ILE A 189 -14.98 -12.76 9.99
CA ILE A 189 -16.42 -12.56 9.84
C ILE A 189 -17.16 -13.38 10.91
N HIS A 190 -18.11 -12.74 11.61
CA HIS A 190 -18.69 -13.26 12.85
C HIS A 190 -19.43 -14.62 12.74
N ASP A 191 -20.04 -14.92 11.58
CA ASP A 191 -20.79 -16.17 11.33
C ASP A 191 -19.98 -17.22 10.54
N MET A 192 -18.65 -17.04 10.48
CA MET A 192 -17.73 -17.95 9.81
C MET A 192 -17.49 -19.22 10.61
N ASP A 193 -17.39 -20.36 9.91
CA ASP A 193 -16.99 -21.65 10.46
C ASP A 193 -15.87 -22.28 9.62
N ALA A 194 -15.23 -23.32 10.14
CA ALA A 194 -14.09 -23.96 9.48
C ALA A 194 -14.42 -24.48 8.06
N ALA A 195 -15.63 -25.01 7.84
CA ALA A 195 -16.02 -25.57 6.55
C ALA A 195 -16.23 -24.49 5.49
N LYS A 196 -16.96 -23.42 5.84
CA LYS A 196 -17.17 -22.26 4.96
C LYS A 196 -15.85 -21.53 4.68
N ALA A 197 -14.98 -21.43 5.69
CA ALA A 197 -13.66 -20.82 5.53
C ALA A 197 -12.83 -21.58 4.48
N LEU A 198 -12.84 -22.91 4.51
CA LEU A 198 -12.14 -23.74 3.54
C LEU A 198 -12.68 -23.56 2.11
N ASP A 199 -14.00 -23.46 1.94
CA ASP A 199 -14.61 -23.21 0.64
C ASP A 199 -14.21 -21.83 0.08
N GLY A 200 -14.31 -20.78 0.90
CA GLY A 200 -13.90 -19.42 0.52
C GLY A 200 -12.41 -19.30 0.20
N MET A 201 -11.54 -20.03 0.92
CA MET A 201 -10.09 -20.07 0.65
C MET A 201 -9.75 -20.50 -0.77
N ILE A 202 -10.53 -21.42 -1.38
CA ILE A 202 -10.30 -21.86 -2.76
C ILE A 202 -10.46 -20.69 -3.74
N THR A 203 -11.45 -19.82 -3.51
CA THR A 203 -11.67 -18.64 -4.35
C THR A 203 -10.64 -17.56 -4.07
N LEU A 204 -10.33 -17.30 -2.80
CA LEU A 204 -9.29 -16.37 -2.38
C LEU A 204 -7.93 -16.73 -2.99
N ALA A 205 -7.59 -18.01 -3.09
CA ALA A 205 -6.34 -18.49 -3.70
C ALA A 205 -6.19 -18.11 -5.18
N ARG A 206 -7.30 -17.83 -5.87
CA ARG A 206 -7.33 -17.50 -7.31
C ARG A 206 -7.30 -16.01 -7.58
N LEU A 207 -7.38 -15.17 -6.54
CA LEU A 207 -7.34 -13.71 -6.68
C LEU A 207 -5.92 -13.22 -6.98
N ILE A 208 -5.80 -12.24 -7.87
CA ILE A 208 -4.55 -11.48 -7.99
C ILE A 208 -4.40 -10.50 -6.82
N ASP A 209 -3.22 -9.90 -6.65
CA ASP A 209 -2.88 -9.07 -5.48
C ASP A 209 -3.93 -8.00 -5.15
N HIS A 210 -4.27 -7.14 -6.11
CA HIS A 210 -5.26 -6.06 -5.91
C HIS A 210 -6.67 -6.59 -5.62
N GLN A 211 -7.06 -7.72 -6.22
CA GLN A 211 -8.34 -8.37 -5.93
C GLN A 211 -8.36 -8.96 -4.52
N ALA A 212 -7.26 -9.55 -4.06
CA ALA A 212 -7.14 -10.08 -2.71
C ALA A 212 -7.20 -8.96 -1.67
N ARG A 213 -6.51 -7.83 -1.91
CA ARG A 213 -6.63 -6.65 -1.04
C ARG A 213 -8.06 -6.12 -0.97
N ALA A 214 -8.73 -6.01 -2.11
CA ALA A 214 -10.14 -5.62 -2.17
C ALA A 214 -11.02 -6.58 -1.37
N ALA A 215 -10.83 -7.89 -1.53
CA ALA A 215 -11.56 -8.92 -0.78
C ALA A 215 -11.31 -8.81 0.73
N GLY A 216 -10.06 -8.62 1.16
CA GLY A 216 -9.74 -8.44 2.57
C GLY A 216 -10.36 -7.19 3.17
N SER A 217 -10.38 -6.07 2.43
CA SER A 217 -11.04 -4.86 2.90
C SER A 217 -12.56 -4.95 2.89
N TYR A 218 -13.14 -5.64 1.90
CA TYR A 218 -14.57 -5.88 1.85
C TYR A 218 -15.03 -6.75 3.02
N ALA A 219 -14.28 -7.82 3.33
CA ALA A 219 -14.52 -8.66 4.51
C ALA A 219 -14.42 -7.88 5.83
N GLY A 220 -13.62 -6.81 5.88
CA GLY A 220 -13.44 -5.96 7.05
C GLY A 220 -14.55 -4.93 7.30
N ILE A 221 -15.58 -4.87 6.45
CA ILE A 221 -16.77 -4.04 6.69
C ILE A 221 -17.50 -4.57 7.94
N SER A 222 -17.90 -3.69 8.85
CA SER A 222 -18.33 -4.06 10.21
C SER A 222 -19.60 -4.92 10.27
N ASP A 223 -20.55 -4.74 9.35
CA ASP A 223 -21.79 -5.51 9.25
C ASP A 223 -21.71 -6.69 8.26
N MET A 224 -20.49 -7.12 7.91
CA MET A 224 -20.26 -8.23 6.97
C MET A 224 -20.76 -9.57 7.52
N ASN A 225 -21.29 -10.40 6.63
CA ASN A 225 -21.65 -11.79 6.90
C ASN A 225 -21.06 -12.74 5.85
N THR A 226 -21.03 -14.03 6.18
CA THR A 226 -20.34 -15.04 5.39
C THR A 226 -21.00 -15.27 4.03
N GLU A 227 -22.33 -15.31 3.98
CA GLU A 227 -23.11 -15.50 2.74
C GLU A 227 -22.78 -14.42 1.70
N THR A 228 -22.88 -13.15 2.08
CA THR A 228 -22.61 -12.04 1.14
C THR A 228 -21.16 -12.04 0.70
N MET A 229 -20.23 -12.33 1.60
CA MET A 229 -18.83 -12.39 1.25
C MET A 229 -18.55 -13.52 0.23
N LEU A 230 -19.11 -14.71 0.45
CA LEU A 230 -18.98 -15.84 -0.48
C LEU A 230 -19.59 -15.53 -1.86
N ASP A 231 -20.77 -14.90 -1.90
CA ASP A 231 -21.41 -14.47 -3.16
C ASP A 231 -20.61 -13.39 -3.90
N THR A 232 -19.89 -12.56 -3.14
CA THR A 232 -19.11 -11.44 -3.69
C THR A 232 -17.75 -11.86 -4.23
N LEU A 233 -17.11 -12.88 -3.65
CA LEU A 233 -15.78 -13.34 -4.04
C LEU A 233 -15.64 -13.63 -5.55
N PRO A 234 -16.59 -14.33 -6.22
CA PRO A 234 -16.56 -14.52 -7.67
C PRO A 234 -16.59 -13.22 -8.48
N LEU A 235 -17.26 -12.17 -7.97
CA LEU A 235 -17.33 -10.86 -8.62
C LEU A 235 -16.01 -10.09 -8.45
N LEU A 236 -15.44 -10.10 -7.24
CA LEU A 236 -14.13 -9.50 -6.96
C LEU A 236 -13.02 -10.10 -7.84
N ARG A 237 -13.09 -11.41 -8.10
CA ARG A 237 -12.17 -12.11 -9.01
C ARG A 237 -12.25 -11.63 -10.46
N GLN A 238 -13.39 -11.06 -10.87
CA GLN A 238 -13.59 -10.56 -12.23
C GLN A 238 -13.15 -9.10 -12.40
N LEU A 239 -12.91 -8.37 -11.31
CA LEU A 239 -12.50 -6.98 -11.37
C LEU A 239 -11.15 -6.83 -12.08
N ARG A 240 -11.02 -5.76 -12.87
CA ARG A 240 -9.72 -5.35 -13.38
C ARG A 240 -8.83 -4.92 -12.23
N GLN A 241 -7.52 -4.91 -12.46
CA GLN A 241 -6.55 -4.57 -11.41
C GLN A 241 -6.80 -3.17 -10.84
N GLU A 242 -7.09 -2.19 -11.70
CA GLU A 242 -7.37 -0.81 -11.34
C GLU A 242 -8.68 -0.68 -10.56
N ASP A 243 -9.73 -1.39 -10.98
CA ASP A 243 -11.03 -1.37 -10.31
C ASP A 243 -10.95 -2.03 -8.93
N ALA A 244 -10.25 -3.16 -8.82
CA ALA A 244 -10.02 -3.83 -7.54
C ALA A 244 -9.25 -2.93 -6.57
N TRP A 245 -8.24 -2.20 -7.07
CA TRP A 245 -7.49 -1.26 -6.25
C TRP A 245 -8.34 -0.08 -5.77
N ASN A 246 -9.15 0.48 -6.65
CA ASN A 246 -10.07 1.55 -6.28
C ASN A 246 -11.15 1.07 -5.29
N ALA A 247 -11.69 -0.13 -5.50
CA ALA A 247 -12.64 -0.76 -4.58
C ALA A 247 -12.02 -1.02 -3.21
N TYR A 248 -10.77 -1.51 -3.16
CA TYR A 248 -10.01 -1.65 -1.91
C TYR A 248 -9.96 -0.34 -1.11
N ASN A 249 -9.67 0.80 -1.77
CA ASN A 249 -9.61 2.09 -1.08
C ASN A 249 -11.00 2.61 -0.68
N LEU A 250 -12.03 2.32 -1.48
CA LEU A 250 -13.41 2.69 -1.15
C LEU A 250 -13.93 1.92 0.06
N PHE A 251 -13.72 0.62 0.16
CA PHE A 251 -14.21 -0.20 1.27
C PHE A 251 -13.59 0.13 2.62
N LYS A 252 -12.45 0.84 2.64
CA LYS A 252 -11.81 1.32 3.87
C LYS A 252 -12.43 2.60 4.42
N GLN A 253 -13.33 3.24 3.68
CA GLN A 253 -13.93 4.49 4.12
C GLN A 253 -14.86 4.27 5.32
N PRO A 254 -14.89 5.22 6.27
CA PRO A 254 -15.77 5.13 7.41
C PRO A 254 -17.23 5.17 6.95
N GLY A 255 -18.09 4.40 7.62
CA GLY A 255 -19.51 4.34 7.29
C GLY A 255 -19.88 3.43 6.12
N MET A 256 -18.90 2.78 5.47
CA MET A 256 -19.19 1.74 4.47
C MET A 256 -19.99 0.59 5.09
N THR A 257 -21.15 0.29 4.50
CA THR A 257 -21.96 -0.87 4.89
C THR A 257 -21.80 -2.02 3.89
N ARG A 258 -22.18 -3.23 4.30
CA ARG A 258 -22.17 -4.43 3.45
C ARG A 258 -22.99 -4.22 2.18
N VAL A 259 -24.16 -3.59 2.31
CA VAL A 259 -25.09 -3.31 1.20
C VAL A 259 -24.48 -2.30 0.24
N ASP A 260 -23.91 -1.21 0.74
CA ASP A 260 -23.29 -0.18 -0.11
C ASP A 260 -22.08 -0.75 -0.85
N GLY A 261 -21.24 -1.52 -0.15
CA GLY A 261 -20.10 -2.17 -0.78
C GLY A 261 -20.52 -3.16 -1.87
N TRP A 262 -21.58 -3.95 -1.66
CA TRP A 262 -22.15 -4.81 -2.70
C TRP A 262 -22.63 -3.99 -3.90
N LEU A 263 -23.40 -2.93 -3.67
CA LEU A 263 -23.91 -2.05 -4.71
C LEU A 263 -22.78 -1.41 -5.53
N TRP A 264 -21.69 -0.98 -4.89
CA TRP A 264 -20.51 -0.45 -5.57
C TRP A 264 -19.86 -1.49 -6.49
N ILE A 265 -19.80 -2.75 -6.08
CA ILE A 265 -19.28 -3.83 -6.92
C ILE A 265 -20.17 -4.01 -8.15
N ILE A 266 -21.47 -4.25 -7.96
CA ILE A 266 -22.35 -4.63 -9.07
C ILE A 266 -22.79 -3.46 -9.97
N ARG A 267 -22.88 -2.24 -9.42
CA ARG A 267 -23.35 -1.05 -10.16
C ARG A 267 -22.23 -0.15 -10.65
N TYR A 268 -20.98 -0.40 -10.25
CA TYR A 268 -19.85 0.41 -10.69
C TYR A 268 -18.64 -0.45 -11.08
N PHE A 269 -17.93 -1.06 -10.12
CA PHE A 269 -16.61 -1.66 -10.40
C PHE A 269 -16.64 -2.87 -11.35
N ALA A 270 -17.69 -3.67 -11.32
CA ALA A 270 -17.84 -4.81 -12.24
C ALA A 270 -18.26 -4.38 -13.66
N LEU A 271 -18.60 -3.11 -13.87
CA LEU A 271 -19.03 -2.61 -15.17
C LEU A 271 -17.84 -2.24 -16.06
N PRO A 272 -17.99 -2.29 -17.40
CA PRO A 272 -16.95 -1.82 -18.31
C PRO A 272 -16.63 -0.32 -18.13
N PRO A 273 -15.41 0.15 -18.47
CA PRO A 273 -14.95 1.52 -18.19
C PRO A 273 -15.86 2.62 -18.75
N LEU A 274 -16.37 2.44 -19.96
CA LEU A 274 -17.28 3.39 -20.58
C LEU A 274 -18.61 3.50 -19.82
N VAL A 275 -19.06 2.40 -19.22
CA VAL A 275 -20.28 2.38 -18.41
C VAL A 275 -19.99 2.98 -17.04
N GLN A 276 -18.83 2.69 -16.42
CA GLN A 276 -18.38 3.33 -15.19
C GLN A 276 -18.36 4.86 -15.30
N GLU A 277 -17.81 5.38 -16.40
CA GLU A 277 -17.80 6.81 -16.71
C GLU A 277 -19.22 7.39 -16.67
N ALA A 278 -20.17 6.77 -17.36
CA ALA A 278 -21.56 7.22 -17.38
C ALA A 278 -22.24 7.07 -15.99
N GLN A 279 -21.93 6.00 -15.26
CA GLN A 279 -22.49 5.77 -13.92
C GLN A 279 -21.98 6.78 -12.90
N TYR A 280 -20.74 7.25 -13.03
CA TYR A 280 -20.19 8.29 -12.16
C TYR A 280 -21.06 9.55 -12.19
N TYR A 281 -21.45 10.01 -13.38
CA TYR A 281 -22.26 11.21 -13.55
C TYR A 281 -23.70 11.07 -13.02
N ARG A 282 -24.19 9.83 -12.84
CA ARG A 282 -25.52 9.54 -12.30
C ARG A 282 -25.56 9.40 -10.78
N GLN A 283 -24.40 9.31 -10.14
CA GLN A 283 -24.33 9.28 -8.68
C GLN A 283 -24.77 10.63 -8.10
N ASP A 284 -25.30 10.59 -6.89
CA ASP A 284 -25.44 11.82 -6.09
C ASP A 284 -24.07 12.35 -5.63
N ASP A 285 -24.07 13.55 -5.06
CA ASP A 285 -22.83 14.25 -4.72
C ASP A 285 -22.05 13.58 -3.58
N GLU A 286 -22.75 12.90 -2.65
CA GLU A 286 -22.12 12.15 -1.57
C GLU A 286 -21.37 10.91 -2.10
N HIS A 287 -21.99 10.14 -2.99
CA HIS A 287 -21.35 8.99 -3.63
C HIS A 287 -20.20 9.42 -4.55
N LYS A 288 -20.33 10.56 -5.26
CA LYS A 288 -19.22 11.14 -6.04
C LYS A 288 -18.03 11.50 -5.17
N LYS A 289 -18.29 12.14 -4.02
CA LYS A 289 -17.26 12.51 -3.04
C LYS A 289 -16.54 11.29 -2.50
N ALA A 290 -17.29 10.30 -2.01
CA ALA A 290 -16.73 9.04 -1.49
C ALA A 290 -15.84 8.35 -2.55
N LEU A 291 -16.34 8.24 -3.77
CA LEU A 291 -15.61 7.59 -4.85
C LEU A 291 -14.37 8.40 -5.28
N LEU A 292 -14.46 9.73 -5.34
CA LEU A 292 -13.33 10.59 -5.66
C LEU A 292 -12.25 10.53 -4.58
N GLN A 293 -12.65 10.45 -3.31
CA GLN A 293 -11.73 10.27 -2.18
C GLN A 293 -11.01 8.92 -2.28
N ALA A 294 -11.73 7.85 -2.66
CA ALA A 294 -11.14 6.54 -2.89
C ALA A 294 -10.11 6.56 -4.03
N PHE A 295 -10.41 7.26 -5.14
CA PHE A 295 -9.47 7.42 -6.25
C PHE A 295 -8.23 8.22 -5.87
N TYR A 296 -8.40 9.26 -5.05
CA TYR A 296 -7.29 10.07 -4.56
C TYR A 296 -6.39 9.25 -3.61
N SER A 297 -6.97 8.59 -2.60
CA SER A 297 -6.23 7.73 -1.65
C SER A 297 -5.56 6.54 -2.32
N GLY A 298 -6.18 5.98 -3.37
CA GLY A 298 -5.60 4.94 -4.21
C GLY A 298 -4.63 5.44 -5.28
N GLY A 299 -4.38 6.75 -5.38
CA GLY A 299 -3.63 7.33 -6.50
C GLY A 299 -2.21 6.80 -6.65
N GLU A 300 -1.49 6.58 -5.55
CA GLU A 300 -0.07 6.19 -5.54
C GLU A 300 0.23 4.96 -6.42
N GLU A 301 -0.54 3.88 -6.28
CA GLU A 301 -0.33 2.64 -7.03
C GLU A 301 -0.57 2.83 -8.54
N LEU A 302 -1.58 3.62 -8.90
CA LEU A 302 -1.89 3.92 -10.30
C LEU A 302 -0.85 4.86 -10.92
N ILE A 303 -0.37 5.84 -10.15
CA ILE A 303 0.74 6.72 -10.51
C ILE A 303 2.00 5.90 -10.74
N TRP A 304 2.35 5.01 -9.80
CA TRP A 304 3.50 4.12 -9.90
C TRP A 304 3.41 3.23 -11.14
N LYS A 305 2.24 2.63 -11.41
CA LYS A 305 2.00 1.85 -12.63
C LYS A 305 2.22 2.67 -13.90
N ILE A 306 1.65 3.87 -13.99
CA ILE A 306 1.76 4.72 -15.19
C ILE A 306 3.20 5.25 -15.37
N ASN A 307 3.88 5.64 -14.29
CA ASN A 307 5.27 6.10 -14.30
C ASN A 307 6.22 4.98 -14.72
N ASN A 308 6.01 3.76 -14.21
CA ASN A 308 6.84 2.60 -14.57
C ASN A 308 6.68 2.16 -16.02
N LEU A 309 5.58 2.55 -16.67
CA LEU A 309 5.35 2.32 -18.09
C LEU A 309 5.89 3.46 -18.98
N HIS A 310 6.58 4.48 -18.44
CA HIS A 310 7.22 5.52 -19.26
C HIS A 310 8.33 4.95 -20.15
N ALA A 311 9.02 3.91 -19.66
CA ALA A 311 10.07 3.18 -20.34
C ALA A 311 10.11 1.73 -19.83
N ILE A 312 11.08 0.92 -20.29
CA ILE A 312 11.31 -0.40 -19.68
C ILE A 312 12.06 -0.18 -18.38
N THR A 313 11.38 -0.34 -17.26
CA THR A 313 11.90 -0.01 -15.92
C THR A 313 12.35 -1.24 -15.12
N ASP A 314 13.19 -1.05 -14.12
CA ASP A 314 13.56 -2.08 -13.14
C ASP A 314 12.50 -2.22 -12.02
N ARG A 315 12.86 -2.87 -10.90
CA ARG A 315 11.90 -3.06 -9.78
C ARG A 315 11.66 -1.78 -8.98
N PHE A 316 12.50 -0.77 -9.14
CA PHE A 316 12.45 0.51 -8.43
C PHE A 316 11.89 1.64 -9.31
N GLY A 317 11.56 1.35 -10.57
CA GLY A 317 11.01 2.33 -11.51
C GLY A 317 12.06 3.05 -12.36
N PHE A 318 13.34 2.71 -12.26
CA PHE A 318 14.39 3.33 -13.06
C PHE A 318 14.43 2.76 -14.49
N GLU A 319 14.58 3.62 -15.50
CA GLU A 319 14.74 3.17 -16.89
C GLU A 319 15.99 2.28 -17.04
N ILE A 320 15.81 1.16 -17.72
CA ILE A 320 16.90 0.26 -18.07
C ILE A 320 17.50 0.68 -19.40
N ALA A 321 18.77 1.09 -19.34
CA ALA A 321 19.53 1.49 -20.52
C ALA A 321 19.57 0.38 -21.60
N GLN A 322 19.65 0.79 -22.86
CA GLN A 322 19.67 -0.13 -24.00
C GLN A 322 20.80 -1.18 -23.91
N ALA A 323 21.99 -0.79 -23.44
CA ALA A 323 23.11 -1.70 -23.25
C ALA A 323 22.79 -2.81 -22.21
N GLN A 324 22.11 -2.44 -21.12
CA GLN A 324 21.71 -3.39 -20.09
C GLN A 324 20.58 -4.33 -20.57
N LEU A 325 19.61 -3.82 -21.34
CA LEU A 325 18.59 -4.65 -21.97
C LEU A 325 19.19 -5.69 -22.93
N ARG A 326 20.21 -5.33 -23.71
CA ARG A 326 20.91 -6.28 -24.60
C ARG A 326 21.64 -7.39 -23.83
N ARG A 327 22.16 -7.07 -22.63
CA ARG A 327 22.81 -8.03 -21.73
C ARG A 327 21.82 -8.98 -21.06
N GLN A 328 20.54 -8.61 -20.94
CA GLN A 328 19.54 -9.51 -20.35
C GLN A 328 19.39 -10.80 -21.16
N THR A 329 19.15 -11.89 -20.44
CA THR A 329 18.76 -13.16 -21.03
C THR A 329 17.40 -13.03 -21.70
N LYS A 330 17.10 -13.93 -22.65
CA LYS A 330 15.73 -14.00 -23.18
C LYS A 330 14.74 -14.15 -22.01
N LYS A 331 14.93 -15.11 -21.09
CA LYS A 331 14.09 -15.33 -19.88
C LYS A 331 13.69 -14.03 -19.17
N GLN A 332 14.64 -13.14 -18.93
CA GLN A 332 14.39 -11.84 -18.30
C GLN A 332 13.52 -10.90 -19.16
N LEU A 333 13.76 -10.80 -20.47
CA LEU A 333 12.96 -9.98 -21.38
C LEU A 333 11.50 -10.47 -21.48
N TYR A 334 11.27 -11.79 -21.49
CA TYR A 334 9.91 -12.34 -21.45
C TYR A 334 9.23 -12.10 -20.12
N ALA A 335 9.95 -12.26 -19.00
CA ALA A 335 9.39 -11.95 -17.69
C ALA A 335 8.90 -10.49 -17.62
N ARG A 336 9.61 -9.55 -18.26
CA ARG A 336 9.16 -8.15 -18.39
C ARG A 336 7.92 -8.02 -19.27
N PHE A 337 7.91 -8.65 -20.44
CA PHE A 337 6.73 -8.65 -21.31
C PHE A 337 5.50 -9.23 -20.61
N LYS A 338 5.68 -10.24 -19.75
CA LYS A 338 4.61 -10.86 -18.97
C LYS A 338 4.01 -9.95 -17.91
N LYS A 339 4.69 -8.87 -17.50
CA LYS A 339 4.14 -7.86 -16.56
C LYS A 339 3.16 -6.89 -17.20
N LEU A 340 3.15 -6.78 -18.54
CA LEU A 340 2.20 -5.92 -19.25
C LEU A 340 0.78 -6.47 -19.17
N SER A 341 -0.22 -5.62 -19.39
CA SER A 341 -1.63 -6.01 -19.38
C SER A 341 -1.93 -7.15 -20.37
N ASN A 342 -2.99 -7.91 -20.09
CA ASN A 342 -3.44 -8.99 -20.98
C ASN A 342 -3.66 -8.51 -22.42
N GLN A 343 -4.31 -7.35 -22.57
CA GLN A 343 -4.60 -6.76 -23.87
C GLN A 343 -3.33 -6.41 -24.64
N THR A 344 -2.37 -5.75 -24.00
CA THR A 344 -1.09 -5.41 -24.63
C THR A 344 -0.31 -6.66 -25.01
N ARG A 345 -0.27 -7.67 -24.13
CA ARG A 345 0.39 -8.95 -24.44
C ARG A 345 -0.25 -9.66 -25.62
N PHE A 346 -1.58 -9.63 -25.72
CA PHE A 346 -2.31 -10.21 -26.85
C PHE A 346 -1.96 -9.51 -28.18
N VAL A 347 -2.00 -8.17 -28.21
CA VAL A 347 -1.71 -7.39 -29.42
C VAL A 347 -0.26 -7.52 -29.87
N TYR A 348 0.69 -7.34 -28.95
CA TYR A 348 2.12 -7.33 -29.26
C TYR A 348 2.75 -8.72 -29.26
N GLY A 349 2.07 -9.73 -28.72
CA GLY A 349 2.52 -11.12 -28.66
C GLY A 349 2.79 -11.70 -30.04
N LYS A 350 2.01 -11.31 -31.06
CA LYS A 350 2.19 -11.73 -32.46
C LYS A 350 3.59 -11.40 -33.00
N LYS A 351 4.24 -10.35 -32.49
CA LYS A 351 5.63 -9.96 -32.85
C LYS A 351 6.64 -10.44 -31.82
N PHE A 352 6.26 -10.45 -30.54
CA PHE A 352 7.16 -10.81 -29.45
C PHE A 352 7.49 -12.31 -29.42
N TYR A 353 6.49 -13.19 -29.56
CA TYR A 353 6.69 -14.63 -29.44
C TYR A 353 7.52 -15.27 -30.57
N PRO A 354 7.41 -14.85 -31.85
CA PRO A 354 8.34 -15.31 -32.88
C PRO A 354 9.78 -14.84 -32.65
N ALA A 355 9.97 -13.61 -32.16
CA ALA A 355 11.29 -13.11 -31.80
C ALA A 355 11.88 -13.86 -30.58
N TRP A 356 11.01 -14.30 -29.67
CA TRP A 356 11.36 -15.14 -28.54
C TRP A 356 11.90 -16.51 -28.94
N THR A 357 11.17 -17.21 -29.82
CA THR A 357 11.53 -18.57 -30.26
C THR A 357 12.82 -18.57 -31.06
N THR A 358 13.04 -17.56 -31.89
CA THR A 358 14.27 -17.36 -32.69
C THR A 358 15.42 -16.71 -31.92
N ASN A 359 15.26 -16.40 -30.63
CA ASN A 359 16.25 -15.72 -29.79
C ASN A 359 16.72 -14.36 -30.35
N ASN A 360 15.87 -13.68 -31.14
CA ASN A 360 16.15 -12.35 -31.68
C ASN A 360 15.92 -11.27 -30.62
N LYS A 361 16.91 -11.08 -29.74
CA LYS A 361 16.84 -10.11 -28.64
C LYS A 361 16.56 -8.68 -29.09
N SER A 362 17.08 -8.26 -30.25
CA SER A 362 16.86 -6.90 -30.76
C SER A 362 15.38 -6.67 -31.09
N ALA A 363 14.76 -7.61 -31.79
CA ALA A 363 13.33 -7.56 -32.11
C ALA A 363 12.45 -7.66 -30.84
N MET A 364 12.86 -8.47 -29.85
CA MET A 364 12.19 -8.55 -28.56
C MET A 364 12.21 -7.21 -27.81
N ILE A 365 13.37 -6.56 -27.71
CA ILE A 365 13.52 -5.27 -27.02
C ILE A 365 12.71 -4.18 -27.74
N SER A 366 12.78 -4.13 -29.07
CA SER A 366 12.00 -3.16 -29.88
C SER A 366 10.50 -3.35 -29.68
N THR A 367 10.03 -4.60 -29.69
CA THR A 367 8.62 -4.92 -29.45
C THR A 367 8.21 -4.58 -28.02
N LEU A 368 9.06 -4.89 -27.04
CA LEU A 368 8.81 -4.59 -25.63
C LEU A 368 8.67 -3.07 -25.40
N ARG A 369 9.55 -2.23 -25.97
CA ARG A 369 9.42 -0.76 -25.86
C ARG A 369 8.08 -0.25 -26.41
N LYS A 370 7.68 -0.74 -27.59
CA LYS A 370 6.40 -0.37 -28.22
C LYS A 370 5.21 -0.85 -27.38
N ALA A 371 5.29 -2.07 -26.87
CA ALA A 371 4.26 -2.66 -26.02
C ALA A 371 4.11 -1.87 -24.70
N THR A 372 5.22 -1.56 -24.02
CA THR A 372 5.21 -0.74 -22.79
C THR A 372 4.59 0.63 -23.00
N ALA A 373 4.97 1.35 -24.06
CA ALA A 373 4.39 2.66 -24.36
C ALA A 373 2.89 2.59 -24.69
N ALA A 374 2.46 1.52 -25.37
CA ALA A 374 1.04 1.28 -25.64
C ALA A 374 0.28 0.94 -24.36
N ASP A 375 0.85 0.13 -23.48
CA ASP A 375 0.26 -0.27 -22.20
C ASP A 375 0.04 0.94 -21.29
N ARG A 376 0.99 1.88 -21.28
CA ARG A 376 0.87 3.16 -20.55
C ARG A 376 -0.37 3.93 -20.99
N ARG A 377 -0.54 4.11 -22.30
CA ARG A 377 -1.68 4.83 -22.89
C ARG A 377 -2.99 4.09 -22.65
N GLN A 378 -2.98 2.76 -22.75
CA GLN A 378 -4.18 1.95 -22.52
C GLN A 378 -4.61 2.03 -21.05
N THR A 379 -3.67 1.85 -20.11
CA THR A 379 -3.91 2.00 -18.66
C THR A 379 -4.58 3.34 -18.37
N ALA A 380 -4.06 4.44 -18.91
CA ALA A 380 -4.68 5.76 -18.71
C ALA A 380 -6.06 5.92 -19.38
N ARG A 381 -6.30 5.30 -20.55
CA ARG A 381 -7.60 5.32 -21.23
C ARG A 381 -8.67 4.50 -20.52
N ASP A 382 -8.23 3.49 -19.78
CA ASP A 382 -9.08 2.55 -19.07
C ASP A 382 -9.57 3.08 -17.71
N LEU A 383 -9.05 4.23 -17.27
CA LEU A 383 -9.49 4.99 -16.10
C LEU A 383 -10.66 5.92 -16.46
N SER A 384 -11.58 6.17 -15.52
CA SER A 384 -12.62 7.21 -15.66
C SER A 384 -12.04 8.63 -15.57
N SER A 385 -12.79 9.64 -16.01
CA SER A 385 -12.37 11.05 -15.93
C SER A 385 -12.17 11.50 -14.48
N ALA A 386 -13.01 11.01 -13.56
CA ALA A 386 -12.84 11.21 -12.12
C ALA A 386 -11.51 10.64 -11.61
N ASN A 387 -11.12 9.43 -12.04
CA ASN A 387 -9.81 8.87 -11.72
C ASN A 387 -8.68 9.76 -12.26
N ILE A 388 -8.72 10.12 -13.54
CA ILE A 388 -7.67 10.96 -14.14
C ILE A 388 -7.58 12.31 -13.44
N TYR A 389 -8.71 12.91 -13.07
CA TYR A 389 -8.76 14.14 -12.28
C TYR A 389 -8.11 13.97 -10.90
N ALA A 390 -8.39 12.88 -10.18
CA ALA A 390 -7.75 12.57 -8.91
C ALA A 390 -6.23 12.35 -9.04
N LEU A 391 -5.77 11.68 -10.10
CA LEU A 391 -4.34 11.48 -10.36
C LEU A 391 -3.65 12.80 -10.73
N LEU A 392 -4.27 13.62 -11.58
CA LEU A 392 -3.72 14.93 -11.97
C LEU A 392 -3.70 15.92 -10.81
N SER A 393 -4.52 15.71 -9.77
CA SER A 393 -4.45 16.48 -8.52
C SER A 393 -3.21 16.15 -7.68
N GLN A 394 -2.53 15.03 -7.97
CA GLN A 394 -1.28 14.59 -7.34
C GLN A 394 -0.10 14.78 -8.30
N GLY A 395 -0.03 15.94 -8.96
CA GLY A 395 0.88 16.18 -10.09
C GLY A 395 2.37 16.03 -9.76
N SER A 396 2.78 16.25 -8.51
CA SER A 396 4.17 16.09 -8.04
C SER A 396 4.69 14.66 -8.21
N GLU A 397 3.82 13.68 -7.97
CA GLU A 397 4.15 12.25 -7.99
C GLU A 397 4.22 11.69 -9.42
N LEU A 398 3.65 12.41 -10.39
CA LEU A 398 3.66 12.02 -11.79
C LEU A 398 4.91 12.54 -12.50
N TYR A 399 5.56 11.64 -13.24
CA TYR A 399 6.58 12.05 -14.22
C TYR A 399 5.97 13.04 -15.21
N ASP A 400 6.77 14.01 -15.67
CA ASP A 400 6.31 15.04 -16.59
C ASP A 400 5.66 14.44 -17.84
N SER A 401 6.24 13.36 -18.40
CA SER A 401 5.64 12.68 -19.55
C SER A 401 4.35 11.92 -19.21
N SER A 402 4.16 11.44 -17.97
CA SER A 402 2.91 10.79 -17.53
C SER A 402 1.80 11.82 -17.46
N PHE A 403 2.12 12.97 -16.86
CA PHE A 403 1.21 14.07 -16.67
C PHE A 403 0.86 14.74 -18.00
N ARG A 404 1.87 15.29 -18.68
CA ARG A 404 1.74 16.22 -19.81
C ARG A 404 1.35 15.52 -21.11
N ASP A 405 1.86 14.32 -21.35
CA ASP A 405 1.76 13.66 -22.66
C ASP A 405 0.76 12.49 -22.67
N ILE A 406 0.35 12.00 -21.50
CA ILE A 406 -0.59 10.88 -21.38
C ILE A 406 -1.91 11.33 -20.74
N LEU A 407 -1.89 11.74 -19.47
CA LEU A 407 -3.12 12.00 -18.72
C LEU A 407 -3.84 13.28 -19.19
N VAL A 408 -3.12 14.41 -19.32
CA VAL A 408 -3.69 15.69 -19.76
C VAL A 408 -4.40 15.59 -21.11
N PRO A 409 -3.78 15.02 -22.18
CA PRO A 409 -4.45 14.91 -23.47
C PRO A 409 -5.70 14.01 -23.44
N ILE A 410 -5.69 12.94 -22.65
CA ILE A 410 -6.85 12.06 -22.50
C ILE A 410 -7.99 12.81 -21.81
N LEU A 411 -7.71 13.49 -20.70
CA LEU A 411 -8.72 14.26 -19.98
C LEU A 411 -9.28 15.39 -20.84
N LYS A 412 -8.41 16.16 -21.51
CA LYS A 412 -8.86 17.25 -22.39
C LYS A 412 -9.80 16.75 -23.48
N LYS A 413 -9.49 15.62 -24.12
CA LYS A 413 -10.38 15.02 -25.12
C LYS A 413 -11.76 14.69 -24.55
N ARG A 414 -11.81 14.17 -23.31
CA ARG A 414 -13.09 13.83 -22.65
C ARG A 414 -13.88 15.07 -22.24
N ILE A 415 -13.22 16.12 -21.75
CA ILE A 415 -13.87 17.41 -21.47
C ILE A 415 -14.45 18.02 -22.75
N VAL A 416 -13.71 17.98 -23.86
CA VAL A 416 -14.22 18.43 -25.16
C VAL A 416 -15.44 17.63 -25.60
N THR A 417 -15.41 16.30 -25.42
CA THR A 417 -16.48 15.41 -25.90
C THR A 417 -17.74 15.50 -25.02
N ASN A 418 -17.57 15.56 -23.70
CA ASN A 418 -18.67 15.40 -22.74
C ASN A 418 -19.17 16.73 -22.15
N HIS A 419 -18.34 17.78 -22.20
CA HIS A 419 -18.61 19.08 -21.60
C HIS A 419 -18.34 20.25 -22.56
N ASN A 420 -18.29 19.97 -23.87
CA ASN A 420 -18.03 20.97 -24.93
C ASN A 420 -16.75 21.81 -24.72
N GLY A 421 -15.77 21.27 -23.98
CA GLY A 421 -14.52 21.97 -23.68
C GLY A 421 -14.59 22.87 -22.45
N ASP A 422 -15.74 22.98 -21.78
CA ASP A 422 -15.97 23.79 -20.59
C ASP A 422 -15.38 23.10 -19.34
N LEU A 423 -14.32 23.70 -18.80
CA LEU A 423 -13.66 23.22 -17.59
C LEU A 423 -14.54 23.38 -16.35
N LEU A 424 -15.32 24.46 -16.25
CA LEU A 424 -16.16 24.73 -15.10
C LEU A 424 -17.30 23.71 -15.01
N ALA A 425 -17.95 23.44 -16.14
CA ALA A 425 -18.98 22.39 -16.23
C ALA A 425 -18.41 21.02 -15.84
N PHE A 426 -17.20 20.70 -16.32
CA PHE A 426 -16.51 19.47 -15.95
C PHE A 426 -16.23 19.38 -14.45
N ILE A 427 -15.65 20.42 -13.83
CA ILE A 427 -15.31 20.42 -12.41
C ILE A 427 -16.56 20.25 -11.56
N ARG A 428 -17.63 21.02 -11.83
CA ARG A 428 -18.89 20.89 -11.09
C ARG A 428 -19.52 19.50 -11.21
N ALA A 429 -19.32 18.83 -12.33
CA ALA A 429 -19.86 17.49 -12.56
C ALA A 429 -19.03 16.39 -11.87
N ILE A 430 -17.71 16.58 -11.75
CA ILE A 430 -16.78 15.58 -11.18
C ILE A 430 -16.51 15.78 -9.70
N ASP A 431 -16.43 17.02 -9.24
CA ASP A 431 -16.01 17.37 -7.88
C ASP A 431 -16.95 18.45 -7.30
N PRO A 432 -18.22 18.10 -7.03
CA PRO A 432 -19.23 19.07 -6.60
C PRO A 432 -18.87 19.76 -5.28
N ASP A 433 -18.14 19.06 -4.40
CA ASP A 433 -17.68 19.55 -3.11
C ASP A 433 -16.36 20.34 -3.18
N ASN A 434 -15.75 20.45 -4.37
CA ASN A 434 -14.47 21.12 -4.60
C ASN A 434 -13.31 20.54 -3.78
N MET A 435 -13.32 19.24 -3.54
CA MET A 435 -12.33 18.56 -2.70
C MET A 435 -10.91 18.67 -3.26
N LEU A 436 -10.75 18.52 -4.57
CA LEU A 436 -9.43 18.45 -5.23
C LEU A 436 -9.16 19.61 -6.18
N VAL A 437 -10.08 20.56 -6.30
CA VAL A 437 -10.01 21.62 -7.33
C VAL A 437 -8.73 22.43 -7.21
N SER A 438 -8.36 22.85 -6.00
CA SER A 438 -7.11 23.57 -5.76
C SER A 438 -5.92 22.74 -6.23
N SER A 439 -5.77 21.51 -5.72
CA SER A 439 -4.66 20.60 -6.05
C SER A 439 -4.56 20.28 -7.55
N PHE A 440 -5.70 20.14 -8.24
CA PHE A 440 -5.75 19.97 -9.69
C PHE A 440 -5.21 21.19 -10.42
N ILE A 441 -5.68 22.41 -10.08
CA ILE A 441 -5.24 23.65 -10.71
C ILE A 441 -3.76 23.94 -10.43
N VAL A 442 -3.32 23.76 -9.18
CA VAL A 442 -1.94 23.86 -8.72
C VAL A 442 -1.04 22.93 -9.54
N SER A 443 -1.43 21.66 -9.69
CA SER A 443 -0.68 20.66 -10.46
C SER A 443 -0.59 21.02 -11.94
N LEU A 444 -1.68 21.51 -12.54
CA LEU A 444 -1.69 22.00 -13.92
C LEU A 444 -0.77 23.21 -14.10
N ALA A 445 -0.75 24.14 -13.15
CA ALA A 445 0.10 25.33 -13.17
C ALA A 445 1.59 24.94 -13.09
N GLN A 446 1.97 24.11 -12.11
CA GLN A 446 3.34 23.61 -11.94
C GLN A 446 3.87 22.89 -13.18
N LYS A 447 3.04 22.05 -13.80
CA LYS A 447 3.43 21.26 -14.97
C LYS A 447 3.24 22.02 -16.29
N GLY A 448 2.91 23.31 -16.25
CA GLY A 448 2.75 24.16 -17.43
C GLY A 448 1.68 23.65 -18.40
N LYS A 449 0.53 23.21 -17.85
CA LYS A 449 -0.64 22.72 -18.59
C LYS A 449 -1.93 23.44 -18.23
N LEU A 450 -1.85 24.51 -17.43
CA LEU A 450 -3.02 25.31 -17.03
C LEU A 450 -3.78 25.88 -18.25
N THR A 451 -3.06 26.48 -19.20
CA THR A 451 -3.63 27.03 -20.45
C THR A 451 -4.27 25.97 -21.37
N THR A 452 -4.02 24.67 -21.13
CA THR A 452 -4.70 23.61 -21.89
C THR A 452 -6.19 23.51 -21.53
N PHE A 453 -6.55 23.91 -20.30
CA PHE A 453 -7.90 23.78 -19.77
C PHE A 453 -8.57 25.10 -19.43
N PHE A 454 -7.80 26.10 -18.97
CA PHE A 454 -8.36 27.37 -18.53
C PHE A 454 -9.04 28.12 -19.69
N PRO A 455 -10.20 28.73 -19.44
CA PRO A 455 -10.86 29.59 -20.42
C PRO A 455 -10.07 30.89 -20.59
N ASP A 456 -10.18 31.49 -21.77
CA ASP A 456 -9.56 32.78 -22.07
C ASP A 456 -10.39 33.97 -21.51
N ASP A 457 -11.69 33.75 -21.25
CA ASP A 457 -12.59 34.78 -20.75
C ASP A 457 -12.53 34.95 -19.23
N GLU A 458 -12.52 36.21 -18.81
CA GLU A 458 -12.38 36.64 -17.42
C GLU A 458 -13.50 36.12 -16.50
N ASN A 459 -14.75 36.13 -16.96
CA ASN A 459 -15.90 35.74 -16.15
C ASN A 459 -15.84 34.25 -15.79
N SER A 460 -15.51 33.39 -16.74
CA SER A 460 -15.35 31.95 -16.49
C SER A 460 -14.13 31.68 -15.61
N GLN A 461 -13.03 32.42 -15.79
CA GLN A 461 -11.88 32.34 -14.88
C GLN A 461 -12.29 32.67 -13.44
N LYS A 462 -13.04 33.76 -13.19
CA LYS A 462 -13.54 34.12 -11.85
C LYS A 462 -14.41 33.03 -11.23
N GLN A 463 -15.26 32.38 -12.02
CA GLN A 463 -16.09 31.27 -11.53
C GLN A 463 -15.28 30.04 -11.14
N ILE A 464 -14.24 29.69 -11.90
CA ILE A 464 -13.30 28.61 -11.54
C ILE A 464 -12.51 29.00 -10.28
N LEU A 465 -12.02 30.23 -10.21
CA LEU A 465 -11.29 30.73 -9.04
C LEU A 465 -12.13 30.73 -7.77
N LYS A 466 -13.46 30.89 -7.87
CA LYS A 466 -14.36 30.70 -6.73
C LYS A 466 -14.32 29.27 -6.18
N LEU A 467 -14.27 28.26 -7.05
CA LEU A 467 -14.14 26.85 -6.66
C LEU A 467 -12.74 26.55 -6.10
N VAL A 468 -11.71 27.11 -6.72
CA VAL A 468 -10.32 27.03 -6.24
C VAL A 468 -10.20 27.61 -4.84
N ALA A 469 -10.77 28.80 -4.58
CA ALA A 469 -10.77 29.43 -3.26
C ALA A 469 -11.52 28.57 -2.22
N ALA A 470 -12.68 28.01 -2.57
CA ALA A 470 -13.43 27.12 -1.69
C ALA A 470 -12.64 25.84 -1.32
N SER A 471 -11.76 25.38 -2.22
CA SER A 471 -10.89 24.22 -2.02
C SER A 471 -9.59 24.57 -1.27
N ALA A 472 -8.94 25.69 -1.61
CA ALA A 472 -7.64 26.09 -1.08
C ALA A 472 -7.72 26.68 0.33
N PHE A 473 -8.85 27.32 0.68
CA PHE A 473 -8.97 28.10 1.92
C PHE A 473 -9.61 27.29 3.06
N THR A 474 -9.52 25.97 3.01
CA THR A 474 -10.11 25.07 4.02
C THR A 474 -9.21 24.86 5.24
N ASN A 475 -7.89 24.85 5.07
CA ASN A 475 -6.90 24.62 6.13
C ASN A 475 -5.50 25.12 5.73
N GLU A 476 -4.59 25.18 6.70
CA GLU A 476 -3.23 25.72 6.56
C GLU A 476 -2.39 24.99 5.49
N ASP A 477 -2.46 23.65 5.44
CA ASP A 477 -1.72 22.87 4.44
C ASP A 477 -2.18 23.15 3.01
N SER A 478 -3.50 23.30 2.82
CA SER A 478 -4.09 23.53 1.49
C SER A 478 -3.71 24.91 0.94
N ILE A 479 -3.71 25.94 1.78
CA ILE A 479 -3.29 27.28 1.36
C ILE A 479 -1.78 27.36 1.12
N LEU A 480 -0.96 26.65 1.91
CA LEU A 480 0.48 26.55 1.66
C LEU A 480 0.78 25.93 0.30
N LEU A 481 0.16 24.78 0.00
CA LEU A 481 0.35 24.11 -1.29
C LEU A 481 -0.13 24.99 -2.45
N PHE A 482 -1.26 25.67 -2.29
CA PHE A 482 -1.77 26.62 -3.27
C PHE A 482 -0.78 27.76 -3.52
N SER A 483 -0.27 28.38 -2.45
CA SER A 483 0.64 29.51 -2.50
C SER A 483 1.96 29.21 -3.24
N ALA A 484 2.43 27.96 -3.20
CA ALA A 484 3.65 27.55 -3.89
C ALA A 484 3.55 27.67 -5.42
N THR A 485 2.35 27.79 -5.97
CA THR A 485 2.09 27.84 -7.42
C THR A 485 1.46 29.14 -7.88
N PHE A 486 1.31 30.08 -6.95
CA PHE A 486 0.59 31.32 -7.16
C PHE A 486 1.20 32.14 -8.32
N VAL A 487 2.54 32.21 -8.43
CA VAL A 487 3.22 32.82 -9.60
C VAL A 487 2.71 32.23 -10.92
N HIS A 488 2.67 30.90 -11.01
CA HIS A 488 2.32 30.19 -12.25
C HIS A 488 0.84 30.36 -12.59
N LEU A 489 -0.02 30.40 -11.58
CA LEU A 489 -1.45 30.68 -11.74
C LEU A 489 -1.68 32.12 -12.21
N LEU A 490 -1.12 33.11 -11.50
CA LEU A 490 -1.30 34.53 -11.81
C LEU A 490 -0.88 34.85 -13.26
N LYS A 491 0.22 34.28 -13.75
CA LYS A 491 0.68 34.48 -15.14
C LYS A 491 -0.33 34.09 -16.22
N VAL A 492 -1.26 33.17 -15.92
CA VAL A 492 -2.28 32.69 -16.87
C VAL A 492 -3.59 33.46 -16.74
N LEU A 493 -3.87 34.03 -15.57
CA LEU A 493 -5.11 34.76 -15.32
C LEU A 493 -5.12 36.12 -16.03
N GLN A 494 -6.31 36.52 -16.48
CA GLN A 494 -6.60 37.90 -16.90
C GLN A 494 -6.49 38.85 -15.70
N PRO A 495 -6.16 40.15 -15.92
CA PRO A 495 -5.96 41.11 -14.84
C PRO A 495 -7.10 41.13 -13.81
N GLU A 496 -8.36 41.26 -14.22
CA GLU A 496 -9.46 41.32 -13.25
C GLU A 496 -9.70 39.99 -12.52
N ALA A 497 -9.34 38.85 -13.13
CA ALA A 497 -9.40 37.55 -12.46
C ALA A 497 -8.30 37.41 -11.40
N ARG A 498 -7.11 38.02 -11.62
CA ARG A 498 -6.06 38.14 -10.59
C ARG A 498 -6.55 39.00 -9.43
N THR A 499 -7.09 40.18 -9.72
CA THR A 499 -7.64 41.09 -8.70
C THR A 499 -8.71 40.37 -7.87
N TYR A 500 -9.63 39.66 -8.51
CA TYR A 500 -10.67 38.89 -7.82
C TYR A 500 -10.10 37.83 -6.85
N LEU A 501 -9.05 37.11 -7.26
CA LEU A 501 -8.40 36.12 -6.39
C LEU A 501 -7.69 36.77 -5.21
N ILE A 502 -6.99 37.89 -5.45
CA ILE A 502 -6.30 38.66 -4.41
C ILE A 502 -7.31 39.22 -3.42
N ASP A 503 -8.42 39.80 -3.89
CA ASP A 503 -9.51 40.29 -3.04
C ASP A 503 -10.09 39.18 -2.17
N LYS A 504 -10.25 37.97 -2.72
CA LYS A 504 -10.70 36.81 -1.95
C LYS A 504 -9.72 36.40 -0.87
N MET A 505 -8.42 36.40 -1.17
CA MET A 505 -7.40 36.14 -0.17
C MET A 505 -7.37 37.21 0.92
N SER A 506 -7.45 38.49 0.55
CA SER A 506 -7.51 39.60 1.51
C SER A 506 -8.75 39.50 2.41
N GLN A 507 -9.91 39.19 1.85
CA GLN A 507 -11.14 38.97 2.63
C GLN A 507 -10.98 37.83 3.66
N GLU A 508 -10.34 36.72 3.30
CA GLU A 508 -10.06 35.64 4.27
C GLU A 508 -8.98 36.03 5.30
N ALA A 509 -7.97 36.82 4.90
CA ALA A 509 -6.97 37.33 5.82
C ALA A 509 -7.55 38.29 6.87
N ASP A 510 -8.65 38.98 6.54
CA ASP A 510 -9.35 39.88 7.45
C ASP A 510 -10.35 39.16 8.37
N LYS A 511 -10.65 37.87 8.13
CA LYS A 511 -11.54 37.07 9.00
C LYS A 511 -10.79 36.55 10.22
N ASN A 512 -11.01 37.22 11.36
CA ASN A 512 -10.51 36.86 12.71
C ASN A 512 -8.97 36.69 12.84
N ALA A 513 -8.43 36.92 14.03
CA ALA A 513 -6.99 36.86 14.31
C ALA A 513 -6.43 35.43 14.48
N SER A 514 -6.74 34.54 13.52
CA SER A 514 -6.27 33.15 13.53
C SER A 514 -4.89 32.99 12.87
N THR A 515 -4.17 31.91 13.18
CA THR A 515 -2.90 31.54 12.51
C THR A 515 -3.07 31.43 11.00
N PHE A 516 -4.22 30.92 10.56
CA PHE A 516 -4.59 30.79 9.15
C PHE A 516 -4.68 32.15 8.44
N SER A 517 -5.31 33.15 9.06
CA SER A 517 -5.45 34.49 8.49
C SER A 517 -4.09 35.20 8.38
N ARG A 518 -3.22 35.04 9.39
CA ARG A 518 -1.82 35.53 9.35
C ARG A 518 -1.02 34.89 8.21
N LEU A 519 -1.21 33.60 7.97
CA LEU A 519 -0.53 32.89 6.90
C LEU A 519 -0.90 33.47 5.52
N ILE A 520 -2.17 33.75 5.28
CA ILE A 520 -2.62 34.41 4.04
C ILE A 520 -2.00 35.81 3.91
N SER A 521 -1.98 36.61 4.99
CA SER A 521 -1.33 37.93 4.96
C SER A 521 0.16 37.83 4.61
N VAL A 522 0.89 36.87 5.18
CA VAL A 522 2.32 36.64 4.89
C VAL A 522 2.52 36.24 3.43
N ILE A 523 1.67 35.37 2.89
CA ILE A 523 1.70 34.99 1.47
C ILE A 523 1.51 36.24 0.61
N LEU A 524 0.45 37.02 0.82
CA LEU A 524 0.18 38.23 0.03
C LEU A 524 1.33 39.25 0.13
N GLN A 525 1.88 39.48 1.33
CA GLN A 525 3.02 40.38 1.53
C GLN A 525 4.28 39.93 0.78
N TYR A 526 4.57 38.62 0.81
CA TYR A 526 5.69 38.06 0.05
C TYR A 526 5.52 38.32 -1.46
N TYR A 527 4.33 38.06 -2.00
CA TYR A 527 4.05 38.26 -3.41
C TYR A 527 4.03 39.74 -3.82
N MET A 528 3.56 40.64 -2.95
CA MET A 528 3.63 42.10 -3.17
C MET A 528 5.06 42.60 -3.25
N ARG A 529 5.98 42.00 -2.49
CA ARG A 529 7.37 42.40 -2.46
C ARG A 529 8.15 41.85 -3.65
N GLU A 530 7.96 40.57 -3.97
CA GLU A 530 8.81 39.86 -4.93
C GLU A 530 8.25 39.84 -6.37
N TYR A 531 6.93 40.00 -6.54
CA TYR A 531 6.24 39.93 -7.83
C TYR A 531 5.13 41.00 -7.99
N PRO A 532 5.41 42.29 -7.77
CA PRO A 532 4.39 43.35 -7.80
C PRO A 532 3.67 43.44 -9.15
N GLU A 533 4.34 43.11 -10.25
CA GLU A 533 3.79 43.12 -11.62
C GLU A 533 2.72 42.05 -11.87
N LEU A 534 2.64 41.03 -11.01
CA LEU A 534 1.62 39.97 -11.11
C LEU A 534 0.36 40.28 -10.29
N LEU A 535 0.39 41.35 -9.49
CA LEU A 535 -0.71 41.76 -8.61
C LEU A 535 -1.44 43.03 -9.09
N SER A 536 -0.94 43.67 -10.16
CA SER A 536 -1.51 44.85 -10.81
C SER A 536 -2.36 44.51 -12.02
#